data_AF-A0AAV1Z859-F1
#
_entry.id   AF-A0AAV1Z859-F1
#
_cell.length_a   1.000
_cell.length_b   1.000
_cell.length_c   1.000
_cell.angle_alpha   90.00
_cell.angle_beta   90.00
_cell.angle_gamma   90.00
#
_symmetry.space_group_name_H-M   'P 1'
#
loop_
_entity.id
_entity.type
_entity.pdbx_description
1 polymer ?
#
loop_
_entity_poly.entity_id
_entity_poly.type
_entity_poly.pdbx_seq_one_letter_code
_entity_poly.pdbx_strand_id
1 'polypeptide(L)'
;MELEKYNVLKMDFKNLMSCIHHHEDSQNDDVILETLKTIIDICSNERCGKDAFREAGGLDFLVEFLFLTDNTKFLEHILKTLAFVIDENVHSQMYLSKKSVFEVLQAVWKKQRFPAAVQKNALVLISIILYHNSCAQNLVFETGILQDLLNMYEQHAQGLMINSSCMSPNFDNSVNFWMSTNSILCFAVNNPQNEKNQDICKNIFPVSLRILEFSSNSAVMNAVASFLTLTITDNEKCQDYFSSCDGFLVLKRCFQKYFDTLLMDMKICNGITGKETYQAINNIVGIISPACLDHEKNAATCGDLGILSIMIKLLLMETFDCQLKTKTVLSLGHCIAAFCMYLSCI
;
A
#
# COMPACT_ATOMS: atom_id res chain seq x y z
N MET A 1 14.00 37.52 11.39
CA MET A 1 15.01 36.58 10.88
C MET A 1 14.38 35.34 10.24
N GLU A 2 13.53 34.56 10.93
CA GLU A 2 12.87 33.40 10.31
C GLU A 2 11.85 33.76 9.21
N LEU A 3 11.03 34.79 9.41
CA LEU A 3 10.06 35.26 8.39
C LEU A 3 10.74 35.83 7.14
N GLU A 4 11.88 36.48 7.32
CA GLU A 4 12.68 37.04 6.22
C GLU A 4 13.30 35.93 5.37
N LYS A 5 13.91 34.93 6.03
CA LYS A 5 14.39 33.71 5.36
C LYS A 5 13.27 33.00 4.60
N TYR A 6 12.08 32.89 5.20
CA TYR A 6 10.91 32.29 4.57
C TYR A 6 10.46 33.04 3.30
N ASN A 7 10.42 34.38 3.35
CA ASN A 7 10.06 35.19 2.19
C ASN A 7 11.11 35.12 1.06
N VAL A 8 12.40 35.02 1.41
CA VAL A 8 13.47 34.79 0.44
C VAL A 8 13.26 33.45 -0.27
N LEU A 9 13.00 32.36 0.48
CA LEU A 9 12.71 31.05 -0.12
C LEU A 9 11.52 31.10 -1.09
N LYS A 10 10.43 31.80 -0.73
CA LYS A 10 9.29 31.98 -1.64
C LYS A 10 9.66 32.73 -2.91
N MET A 11 10.55 33.72 -2.83
CA MET A 11 11.04 34.44 -4.00
C MET A 11 11.93 33.55 -4.88
N ASP A 12 12.82 32.77 -4.26
CA ASP A 12 13.68 31.83 -4.97
C ASP A 12 12.85 30.79 -5.73
N PHE A 13 11.82 30.22 -5.10
CA PHE A 13 10.90 29.31 -5.79
C PHE A 13 10.18 29.97 -6.96
N LYS A 14 9.74 31.24 -6.83
CA LYS A 14 9.14 31.97 -7.97
C LYS A 14 10.12 32.18 -9.11
N ASN A 15 11.38 32.47 -8.81
CA ASN A 15 12.43 32.60 -9.83
C ASN A 15 12.71 31.25 -10.52
N LEU A 16 12.76 30.15 -9.76
CA LEU A 16 12.93 28.80 -10.31
C LEU A 16 11.74 28.39 -11.18
N MET A 17 10.51 28.65 -10.76
CA MET A 17 9.32 28.40 -11.60
C MET A 17 9.33 29.25 -12.87
N SER A 18 9.72 30.52 -12.78
CA SER A 18 9.92 31.38 -13.94
C SER A 18 10.96 30.80 -14.90
N CYS A 19 12.08 30.29 -14.39
CA CYS A 19 13.10 29.62 -15.20
C CYS A 19 12.51 28.43 -15.99
N ILE A 20 11.72 27.56 -15.33
CA ILE A 20 11.04 26.44 -16.00
C ILE A 20 10.10 26.95 -17.09
N HIS A 21 9.27 27.96 -16.78
CA HIS A 21 8.29 28.50 -17.71
C HIS A 21 8.94 29.10 -18.97
N HIS A 22 10.05 29.83 -18.83
CA HIS A 22 10.78 30.39 -19.99
C HIS A 22 11.40 29.31 -20.88
N HIS A 23 11.59 28.10 -20.36
CA HIS A 23 12.24 27.02 -21.07
C HIS A 23 11.28 25.91 -21.52
N GLU A 24 10.00 25.93 -21.15
CA GLU A 24 9.04 24.85 -21.44
C GLU A 24 8.81 24.59 -22.93
N ASP A 25 8.84 25.64 -23.75
CA ASP A 25 8.72 25.58 -25.21
C ASP A 25 10.08 25.43 -25.93
N SER A 26 11.17 25.57 -25.19
CA SER A 26 12.52 25.40 -25.72
C SER A 26 12.96 23.95 -25.56
N GLN A 27 13.76 23.40 -26.48
CA GLN A 27 14.35 22.06 -26.33
C GLN A 27 15.42 21.98 -25.22
N ASN A 28 15.37 22.86 -24.22
CA ASN A 28 16.33 22.97 -23.12
C ASN A 28 15.90 22.14 -21.90
N ASP A 29 15.51 20.88 -22.14
CA ASP A 29 15.06 19.95 -21.10
C ASP A 29 16.04 19.92 -19.92
N ASP A 30 17.36 19.91 -20.17
CA ASP A 30 18.36 19.79 -19.11
C ASP A 30 18.33 20.96 -18.11
N VAL A 31 17.99 22.19 -18.55
CA VAL A 31 17.83 23.34 -17.65
C VAL A 31 16.60 23.18 -16.77
N ILE A 32 15.48 22.72 -17.34
CA ILE A 32 14.25 22.44 -16.59
C ILE A 32 14.52 21.37 -15.53
N LEU A 33 15.19 20.28 -15.92
CA LEU A 33 15.49 19.17 -15.02
C LEU A 33 16.41 19.59 -13.88
N GLU A 34 17.43 20.39 -14.16
CA GLU A 34 18.31 20.90 -13.12
C GLU A 34 17.59 21.89 -12.18
N THR A 35 16.67 22.68 -12.72
CA THR A 35 15.82 23.57 -11.93
C THR A 35 14.89 22.79 -11.01
N LEU A 36 14.28 21.70 -11.49
CA LEU A 36 13.44 20.80 -10.67
C LEU A 36 14.24 20.09 -9.57
N LYS A 37 15.49 19.69 -9.85
CA LYS A 37 16.39 19.15 -8.80
C LYS A 37 16.72 20.20 -7.76
N THR A 38 16.99 21.44 -8.18
CA THR A 38 17.24 22.55 -7.25
C THR A 38 16.04 22.79 -6.33
N ILE A 39 14.81 22.69 -6.84
CA ILE A 39 13.59 22.76 -6.02
C ILE A 39 13.57 21.64 -4.96
N ILE A 40 13.89 20.40 -5.36
CA ILE A 40 13.97 19.24 -4.44
C ILE A 40 15.04 19.48 -3.38
N ASP A 41 16.22 19.97 -3.77
CA ASP A 41 17.33 20.22 -2.85
C ASP A 41 16.98 21.29 -1.81
N ILE A 42 16.33 22.38 -2.22
CA ILE A 42 15.84 23.39 -1.28
C ILE A 42 14.80 22.77 -0.33
N CYS A 43 13.83 22.01 -0.86
CA CYS A 43 12.80 21.36 -0.04
C CYS A 43 13.36 20.30 0.92
N SER A 44 14.51 19.70 0.58
CA SER A 44 15.20 18.71 1.42
C SER A 44 15.98 19.36 2.56
N ASN A 45 16.69 20.45 2.24
CA ASN A 45 17.65 21.08 3.14
C ASN A 45 17.04 22.18 4.02
N GLU A 46 15.92 22.76 3.59
CA GLU A 46 15.24 23.84 4.32
C GLU A 46 14.01 23.32 5.05
N ARG A 47 13.97 23.54 6.38
CA ARG A 47 12.92 23.04 7.27
C ARG A 47 11.50 23.45 6.84
N CYS A 48 11.36 24.63 6.26
CA CYS A 48 10.10 25.18 5.76
C CYS A 48 10.02 25.20 4.23
N GLY A 49 10.94 24.53 3.53
CA GLY A 49 11.04 24.56 2.06
C GLY A 49 9.79 24.04 1.37
N LYS A 50 9.25 22.89 1.80
CA LYS A 50 8.01 22.31 1.26
C LYS A 50 6.80 23.25 1.43
N ASP A 51 6.68 23.90 2.58
CA ASP A 51 5.59 24.85 2.84
C ASP A 51 5.76 26.15 2.04
N ALA A 52 6.98 26.68 1.97
CA ALA A 52 7.30 27.85 1.15
C ALA A 52 7.03 27.59 -0.33
N PHE A 53 7.36 26.40 -0.85
CA PHE A 53 7.08 26.01 -2.22
C PHE A 53 5.57 25.97 -2.49
N ARG A 54 4.78 25.35 -1.59
CA ARG A 54 3.32 25.36 -1.68
C ARG A 54 2.77 26.78 -1.70
N GLU A 55 3.16 27.62 -0.74
CA GLU A 55 2.66 28.99 -0.64
C GLU A 55 3.16 29.93 -1.74
N ALA A 56 4.23 29.56 -2.44
CA ALA A 56 4.68 30.27 -3.63
C ALA A 56 3.83 29.96 -4.88
N GLY A 57 2.92 28.98 -4.80
CA GLY A 57 2.10 28.50 -5.92
C GLY A 57 2.71 27.30 -6.67
N GLY A 58 3.78 26.70 -6.11
CA GLY A 58 4.55 25.66 -6.78
C GLY A 58 3.79 24.38 -7.09
N LEU A 59 2.83 24.00 -6.25
CA LEU A 59 2.02 22.81 -6.49
C LEU A 59 1.10 22.97 -7.69
N ASP A 60 0.39 24.10 -7.81
CA ASP A 60 -0.48 24.34 -8.97
C ASP A 60 0.33 24.47 -10.25
N PHE A 61 1.47 25.17 -10.19
CA PHE A 61 2.40 25.29 -11.32
C PHE A 61 2.83 23.93 -11.86
N LEU A 62 3.29 23.01 -11.00
CA LEU A 62 3.70 21.67 -11.42
C LEU A 62 2.53 20.81 -11.90
N VAL A 63 1.36 20.91 -11.24
CA VAL A 63 0.15 20.19 -11.64
C VAL A 63 -0.33 20.63 -13.01
N GLU A 64 -0.23 21.90 -13.36
CA GLU A 64 -0.62 22.43 -14.66
C GLU A 64 0.12 21.72 -15.80
N PHE A 65 1.42 21.47 -15.66
CA PHE A 65 2.18 20.72 -16.66
C PHE A 65 1.72 19.28 -16.86
N LEU A 66 1.15 18.63 -15.83
CA LEU A 66 0.58 17.28 -15.99
C LEU A 66 -0.57 17.26 -17.02
N PHE A 67 -1.26 18.38 -17.20
CA PHE A 67 -2.32 18.54 -18.20
C PHE A 67 -1.78 18.91 -19.59
N LEU A 68 -0.71 19.71 -19.64
CA LEU A 68 -0.29 20.40 -20.86
C LEU A 68 0.76 19.64 -21.68
N THR A 69 1.64 18.85 -21.05
CA THR A 69 2.78 18.25 -21.75
C THR A 69 2.63 16.76 -22.02
N ASP A 70 3.11 16.34 -23.19
CA ASP A 70 3.30 14.95 -23.57
C ASP A 70 4.78 14.51 -23.52
N ASN A 71 5.70 15.43 -23.15
CA ASN A 71 7.11 15.09 -22.98
C ASN A 71 7.28 14.18 -21.76
N THR A 72 7.52 12.89 -22.02
CA THR A 72 7.58 11.86 -20.97
C THR A 72 8.77 12.02 -20.03
N LYS A 73 9.90 12.55 -20.52
CA LYS A 73 11.07 12.85 -19.68
C LYS A 73 10.72 13.96 -18.69
N PHE A 74 10.04 15.00 -19.17
CA PHE A 74 9.60 16.10 -18.32
C PHE A 74 8.51 15.67 -17.32
N LEU A 75 7.49 14.94 -17.78
CA LEU A 75 6.44 14.37 -16.92
C LEU A 75 7.03 13.53 -15.79
N GLU A 76 8.03 12.69 -16.09
CA GLU A 76 8.66 11.86 -15.08
C GLU A 76 9.26 12.69 -13.94
N HIS A 77 9.91 13.81 -14.26
CA HIS A 77 10.52 14.68 -13.27
C HIS A 77 9.48 15.50 -12.51
N ILE A 78 8.45 16.02 -13.18
CA ILE A 78 7.34 16.70 -12.50
C ILE A 78 6.68 15.79 -11.47
N LEU A 79 6.35 14.55 -11.86
CA LEU A 79 5.72 13.58 -10.95
C LEU A 79 6.63 13.27 -9.75
N LYS A 80 7.94 13.10 -9.98
CA LYS A 80 8.93 12.88 -8.91
C LYS A 80 9.06 14.08 -7.98
N THR A 81 9.13 15.30 -8.54
CA THR A 81 9.20 16.53 -7.75
C THR A 81 7.93 16.70 -6.92
N LEU A 82 6.75 16.54 -7.52
CA LEU A 82 5.46 16.57 -6.80
C LEU A 82 5.42 15.54 -5.67
N ALA A 83 5.77 14.28 -5.96
CA ALA A 83 5.84 13.22 -4.96
C ALA A 83 6.75 13.62 -3.79
N PHE A 84 7.94 14.15 -4.07
CA PHE A 84 8.91 14.57 -3.06
C PHE A 84 8.41 15.74 -2.20
N VAL A 85 7.89 16.80 -2.81
CA VAL A 85 7.52 18.04 -2.10
C VAL A 85 6.29 17.86 -1.22
N ILE A 86 5.41 16.91 -1.54
CA ILE A 86 4.25 16.62 -0.70
C ILE A 86 4.49 15.50 0.32
N ASP A 87 5.54 14.69 0.15
CA ASP A 87 5.83 13.59 1.06
C ASP A 87 6.01 14.10 2.49
N GLU A 88 5.41 13.42 3.46
CA GLU A 88 5.33 13.82 4.87
C GLU A 88 4.87 15.29 5.11
N ASN A 89 4.19 15.93 4.15
CA ASN A 89 3.64 17.28 4.27
C ASN A 89 2.11 17.25 4.10
N VAL A 90 1.41 17.08 5.23
CA VAL A 90 -0.06 16.95 5.28
C VAL A 90 -0.78 18.10 4.60
N HIS A 91 -0.29 19.33 4.76
CA HIS A 91 -0.90 20.50 4.13
C HIS A 91 -0.83 20.46 2.60
N SER A 92 0.29 19.99 2.03
CA SER A 92 0.44 19.82 0.58
C SER A 92 -0.33 18.61 0.04
N GLN A 93 -0.41 17.50 0.78
CA GLN A 93 -1.25 16.35 0.43
C GLN A 93 -2.73 16.73 0.38
N MET A 94 -3.21 17.43 1.42
CA MET A 94 -4.57 17.98 1.46
C MET A 94 -4.81 18.99 0.32
N TYR A 95 -3.82 19.83 0.01
CA TYR A 95 -3.91 20.78 -1.10
C TYR A 95 -4.11 20.10 -2.46
N LEU A 96 -3.43 18.97 -2.70
CA LEU A 96 -3.57 18.19 -3.94
C LEU A 96 -4.76 17.24 -3.95
N SER A 97 -5.55 17.17 -2.87
CA SER A 97 -6.78 16.38 -2.79
C SER A 97 -7.93 17.05 -3.54
N LYS A 98 -7.75 17.24 -4.85
CA LYS A 98 -8.69 17.86 -5.79
C LYS A 98 -9.08 16.81 -6.84
N LYS A 99 -10.36 16.73 -7.19
CA LYS A 99 -10.85 15.78 -8.21
C LYS A 99 -10.08 15.86 -9.54
N SER A 100 -9.80 17.08 -10.03
CA SER A 100 -9.05 17.30 -11.27
C SER A 100 -7.63 16.73 -11.22
N VAL A 101 -6.95 16.76 -10.06
CA VAL A 101 -5.61 16.17 -9.88
C VAL A 101 -5.68 14.65 -10.01
N PHE A 102 -6.69 14.01 -9.41
CA PHE A 102 -6.88 12.56 -9.54
C PHE A 102 -7.23 12.17 -10.97
N GLU A 103 -8.07 12.93 -11.67
CA GLU A 103 -8.42 12.68 -13.06
C GLU A 103 -7.21 12.78 -14.00
N VAL A 104 -6.32 13.77 -13.82
CA VAL A 104 -5.11 13.87 -14.65
C VAL A 104 -4.11 12.77 -14.32
N LEU A 105 -3.90 12.43 -13.05
CA LEU A 105 -3.06 11.28 -12.67
C LEU A 105 -3.63 9.98 -13.24
N GLN A 106 -4.96 9.85 -13.26
CA GLN A 106 -5.66 8.73 -13.86
C GLN A 106 -5.49 8.68 -15.39
N ALA A 107 -5.44 9.82 -16.06
CA ALA A 107 -5.13 9.87 -17.48
C ALA A 107 -3.67 9.47 -17.76
N VAL A 108 -2.72 9.95 -16.93
CA VAL A 108 -1.29 9.69 -17.10
C VAL A 108 -0.94 8.21 -16.93
N TRP A 109 -1.34 7.55 -15.84
CA TRP A 109 -0.98 6.14 -15.61
C TRP A 109 -1.65 5.15 -16.59
N LYS A 110 -2.85 5.46 -17.11
CA LYS A 110 -3.55 4.59 -18.08
C LYS A 110 -3.07 4.75 -19.52
N LYS A 111 -2.26 5.77 -19.79
CA LYS A 111 -1.81 6.10 -21.13
C LYS A 111 -0.74 5.09 -21.58
N GLN A 112 -1.16 4.08 -22.34
CA GLN A 112 -0.29 2.97 -22.77
C GLN A 112 0.97 3.41 -23.51
N ARG A 113 0.94 4.54 -24.22
CA ARG A 113 2.12 5.09 -24.91
C ARG A 113 3.17 5.70 -23.98
N PHE A 114 2.81 5.97 -22.72
CA PHE A 114 3.76 6.51 -21.75
C PHE A 114 4.68 5.40 -21.22
N PRO A 115 5.97 5.71 -20.99
CA PRO A 115 6.89 4.76 -20.37
C PRO A 115 6.37 4.28 -19.01
N ALA A 116 6.67 3.03 -18.68
CA ALA A 116 6.36 2.42 -17.39
C ALA A 116 6.79 3.29 -16.19
N ALA A 117 7.95 3.96 -16.30
CA ALA A 117 8.44 4.86 -15.25
C ALA A 117 7.48 6.03 -14.97
N VAL A 118 6.91 6.65 -16.00
CA VAL A 118 5.94 7.76 -15.88
C VAL A 118 4.65 7.25 -15.24
N GLN A 119 4.11 6.13 -15.74
CA GLN A 119 2.90 5.52 -15.20
C GLN A 119 3.06 5.15 -13.72
N LYS A 120 4.22 4.55 -13.37
CA LYS A 120 4.56 4.22 -11.98
C LYS A 120 4.67 5.46 -11.10
N ASN A 121 5.30 6.54 -11.57
CA ASN A 121 5.42 7.75 -10.76
C ASN A 121 4.07 8.44 -10.53
N ALA A 122 3.13 8.34 -11.48
CA ALA A 122 1.74 8.78 -11.25
C ALA A 122 1.06 7.96 -10.14
N LEU A 123 1.26 6.63 -10.14
CA LEU A 123 0.78 5.76 -9.06
C LEU A 123 1.41 6.09 -7.71
N VAL A 124 2.73 6.32 -7.67
CA VAL A 124 3.44 6.71 -6.45
C VAL A 124 2.89 8.04 -5.92
N LEU A 125 2.64 9.02 -6.79
CA LEU A 125 2.06 10.29 -6.39
C LEU A 125 0.63 10.11 -5.82
N ILE A 126 -0.22 9.29 -6.44
CA ILE A 126 -1.53 8.93 -5.88
C ILE A 126 -1.37 8.31 -4.47
N SER A 127 -0.43 7.38 -4.31
CA SER A 127 -0.15 6.72 -3.04
C SER A 127 0.25 7.71 -1.94
N ILE A 128 1.11 8.68 -2.26
CA ILE A 128 1.56 9.69 -1.29
C ILE A 128 0.42 10.65 -0.93
N ILE A 129 -0.45 11.02 -1.88
CA ILE A 129 -1.62 11.87 -1.59
C ILE A 129 -2.61 11.15 -0.66
N LEU A 130 -2.77 9.82 -0.82
CA LEU A 130 -3.68 9.00 -0.01
C LEU A 130 -3.24 8.78 1.43
N TYR A 131 -1.93 8.79 1.70
CA TYR A 131 -1.37 8.47 3.01
C TYR A 131 -1.96 9.36 4.12
N HIS A 132 -2.66 8.77 5.09
CA HIS A 132 -3.37 9.48 6.18
C HIS A 132 -4.42 10.51 5.72
N ASN A 133 -5.06 10.31 4.56
CA ASN A 133 -5.90 11.34 3.94
C ASN A 133 -7.27 10.81 3.49
N SER A 134 -8.30 10.99 4.32
CA SER A 134 -9.67 10.56 4.02
C SER A 134 -10.31 11.27 2.83
N CYS A 135 -9.93 12.53 2.57
CA CYS A 135 -10.43 13.27 1.42
C CYS A 135 -9.94 12.62 0.11
N ALA A 136 -8.65 12.28 0.04
CA ALA A 136 -8.06 11.56 -1.08
C ALA A 136 -8.69 10.16 -1.28
N GLN A 137 -8.97 9.43 -0.21
CA GLN A 137 -9.63 8.12 -0.28
C GLN A 137 -11.02 8.19 -0.94
N ASN A 138 -11.79 9.24 -0.64
CA ASN A 138 -13.09 9.47 -1.27
C ASN A 138 -12.94 9.83 -2.75
N LEU A 139 -11.93 10.61 -3.12
CA LEU A 139 -11.68 10.97 -4.51
C LEU A 139 -11.30 9.76 -5.38
N VAL A 140 -10.54 8.80 -4.84
CA VAL A 140 -10.22 7.55 -5.55
C VAL A 140 -11.48 6.75 -5.87
N PHE A 141 -12.48 6.77 -4.99
CA PHE A 141 -13.80 6.21 -5.27
C PHE A 141 -14.55 7.03 -6.33
N GLU A 142 -14.68 8.34 -6.14
CA GLU A 142 -15.50 9.22 -7.00
C GLU A 142 -15.01 9.32 -8.45
N THR A 143 -13.70 9.19 -8.66
CA THR A 143 -13.05 9.23 -9.98
C THR A 143 -13.00 7.87 -10.66
N GLY A 144 -13.45 6.80 -9.99
CA GLY A 144 -13.39 5.43 -10.52
C GLY A 144 -11.98 4.81 -10.52
N ILE A 145 -10.97 5.50 -9.98
CA ILE A 145 -9.61 4.96 -9.83
C ILE A 145 -9.62 3.69 -8.98
N LEU A 146 -10.49 3.60 -7.96
CA LEU A 146 -10.62 2.40 -7.14
C LEU A 146 -10.93 1.17 -8.00
N GLN A 147 -11.90 1.28 -8.92
CA GLN A 147 -12.28 0.18 -9.80
C GLN A 147 -11.16 -0.17 -10.80
N ASP A 148 -10.47 0.85 -11.33
CA ASP A 148 -9.32 0.64 -12.20
C ASP A 148 -8.19 -0.13 -11.50
N LEU A 149 -7.90 0.21 -10.23
CA LEU A 149 -6.90 -0.49 -9.42
C LEU A 149 -7.28 -1.94 -9.15
N LEU A 150 -8.56 -2.22 -8.86
CA LEU A 150 -9.04 -3.58 -8.65
C LEU A 150 -8.92 -4.43 -9.93
N ASN A 151 -9.32 -3.87 -11.07
CA ASN A 151 -9.18 -4.55 -12.37
C ASN A 151 -7.70 -4.86 -12.67
N MET A 152 -6.80 -3.91 -12.40
CA MET A 152 -5.36 -4.10 -12.57
C MET A 152 -4.82 -5.18 -11.62
N TYR A 153 -5.25 -5.18 -10.36
CA TYR A 153 -4.86 -6.18 -9.37
C TYR A 153 -5.16 -7.60 -9.86
N GLU A 154 -6.39 -7.82 -10.36
CA GLU A 154 -6.83 -9.13 -10.85
C GLU A 154 -6.12 -9.53 -12.16
N GLN A 155 -5.94 -8.59 -13.09
CA GLN A 155 -5.27 -8.84 -14.38
C GLN A 155 -3.84 -9.39 -14.20
N HIS A 156 -3.11 -8.90 -13.20
CA HIS A 156 -1.73 -9.33 -12.95
C HIS A 156 -1.62 -10.48 -11.94
N ALA A 157 -2.71 -10.89 -11.28
CA ALA A 157 -2.70 -11.87 -10.20
C ALA A 157 -2.19 -13.26 -10.63
N GLN A 158 -2.53 -13.71 -11.85
CA GLN A 158 -2.16 -15.06 -12.30
C GLN A 158 -0.63 -15.24 -12.36
N GLY A 159 0.11 -14.21 -12.76
CA GLY A 159 1.57 -14.27 -12.80
C GLY A 159 2.21 -14.46 -11.43
N LEU A 160 1.57 -13.97 -10.36
CA LEU A 160 2.09 -14.01 -9.00
C LEU A 160 1.98 -15.38 -8.32
N MET A 161 1.15 -16.26 -8.87
CA MET A 161 0.93 -17.63 -8.40
C MET A 161 1.88 -18.64 -9.07
N ILE A 162 2.64 -18.22 -10.09
CA ILE A 162 3.54 -19.12 -10.84
C ILE A 162 4.92 -19.10 -10.19
N ASN A 163 5.39 -20.29 -9.85
CA ASN A 163 6.71 -20.52 -9.27
C ASN A 163 7.73 -20.66 -10.42
N SER A 164 8.09 -19.56 -11.08
CA SER A 164 9.01 -19.61 -12.23
C SER A 164 10.43 -19.20 -11.82
N SER A 165 11.32 -20.19 -11.74
CA SER A 165 12.78 -20.02 -11.70
C SER A 165 13.39 -19.38 -12.96
N CYS A 166 12.55 -18.86 -13.87
CA CYS A 166 12.91 -18.18 -15.11
C CYS A 166 12.21 -16.82 -15.17
N MET A 167 12.61 -15.91 -14.29
CA MET A 167 12.12 -14.53 -14.26
C MET A 167 12.65 -13.77 -15.48
N SER A 168 11.74 -13.25 -16.31
CA SER A 168 12.10 -12.27 -17.35
C SER A 168 12.01 -10.84 -16.77
N PRO A 169 12.75 -9.86 -17.30
CA PRO A 169 12.64 -8.46 -16.86
C PRO A 169 11.20 -7.90 -16.94
N ASN A 170 10.37 -8.45 -17.84
CA ASN A 170 8.96 -8.07 -17.98
C ASN A 170 8.11 -8.56 -16.79
N PHE A 171 8.49 -9.67 -16.17
CA PHE A 171 7.83 -10.18 -14.97
C PHE A 171 8.09 -9.26 -13.77
N ASP A 172 9.33 -8.85 -13.55
CA ASP A 172 9.70 -7.95 -12.45
C ASP A 172 8.97 -6.60 -12.54
N ASN A 173 8.82 -6.05 -13.76
CA ASN A 173 8.03 -4.85 -13.98
C ASN A 173 6.55 -5.07 -13.65
N SER A 174 5.96 -6.18 -14.06
CA SER A 174 4.57 -6.53 -13.73
C SER A 174 4.34 -6.68 -12.23
N VAL A 175 5.28 -7.31 -11.51
CA VAL A 175 5.22 -7.45 -10.04
C VAL A 175 5.32 -6.07 -9.38
N ASN A 176 6.26 -5.23 -9.81
CA ASN A 176 6.43 -3.89 -9.26
C ASN A 176 5.19 -3.00 -9.45
N PHE A 177 4.54 -3.08 -10.61
CA PHE A 177 3.26 -2.40 -10.84
C PHE A 177 2.18 -2.92 -9.91
N TRP A 178 2.01 -4.24 -9.83
CA TRP A 178 1.02 -4.85 -8.95
C TRP A 178 1.26 -4.51 -7.47
N MET A 179 2.51 -4.49 -7.01
CA MET A 179 2.87 -4.09 -5.63
C MET A 179 2.50 -2.63 -5.34
N SER A 180 2.66 -1.75 -6.33
CA SER A 180 2.24 -0.34 -6.23
C SER A 180 0.71 -0.25 -6.14
N THR A 181 0.00 -0.98 -7.00
CA THR A 181 -1.46 -1.10 -6.96
C THR A 181 -1.97 -1.61 -5.62
N ASN A 182 -1.38 -2.69 -5.08
CA ASN A 182 -1.73 -3.23 -3.77
C ASN A 182 -1.53 -2.19 -2.67
N SER A 183 -0.42 -1.45 -2.69
CA SER A 183 -0.13 -0.40 -1.69
C SER A 183 -1.18 0.72 -1.72
N ILE A 184 -1.60 1.13 -2.92
CA ILE A 184 -2.64 2.16 -3.08
C ILE A 184 -3.99 1.65 -2.60
N LEU A 185 -4.35 0.38 -2.90
CA LEU A 185 -5.56 -0.24 -2.37
C LEU A 185 -5.54 -0.29 -0.84
N CYS A 186 -4.40 -0.60 -0.21
CA CYS A 186 -4.24 -0.53 1.24
C CYS A 186 -4.52 0.87 1.80
N PHE A 187 -3.97 1.92 1.19
CA PHE A 187 -4.23 3.30 1.62
C PHE A 187 -5.65 3.79 1.29
N ALA A 188 -6.30 3.20 0.28
CA ALA A 188 -7.67 3.54 -0.07
C ALA A 188 -8.68 3.01 0.96
N VAL A 189 -8.41 1.86 1.58
CA VAL A 189 -9.34 1.20 2.52
C VAL A 189 -9.07 1.53 3.99
N ASN A 190 -7.83 1.86 4.33
CA ASN A 190 -7.42 2.10 5.71
C ASN A 190 -6.33 3.17 5.78
N ASN A 191 -6.16 3.73 6.98
CA ASN A 191 -5.29 4.86 7.29
C ASN A 191 -5.72 6.22 6.69
N PRO A 192 -6.85 6.81 7.14
CA PRO A 192 -7.82 6.30 8.13
C PRO A 192 -8.78 5.24 7.55
N GLN A 193 -9.54 4.54 8.41
CA GLN A 193 -10.50 3.52 7.95
C GLN A 193 -11.55 4.12 7.01
N ASN A 194 -11.81 3.44 5.89
CA ASN A 194 -12.84 3.81 4.93
C ASN A 194 -13.71 2.59 4.58
N GLU A 195 -14.80 2.42 5.32
CA GLU A 195 -15.71 1.27 5.19
C GLU A 195 -16.28 1.09 3.78
N LYS A 196 -16.54 2.21 3.08
CA LYS A 196 -17.07 2.17 1.72
C LYS A 196 -16.05 1.59 0.73
N ASN A 197 -14.80 2.01 0.85
CA ASN A 197 -13.73 1.46 0.02
C ASN A 197 -13.42 0.01 0.44
N GLN A 198 -13.47 -0.33 1.73
CA GLN A 198 -13.36 -1.72 2.21
C GLN A 198 -14.42 -2.62 1.57
N ASP A 199 -15.69 -2.19 1.56
CA ASP A 199 -16.82 -2.96 1.01
C ASP A 199 -16.67 -3.27 -0.48
N ILE A 200 -16.00 -2.41 -1.23
CA ILE A 200 -15.71 -2.61 -2.66
C ILE A 200 -14.46 -3.48 -2.84
N CYS A 201 -13.41 -3.19 -2.07
CA CYS A 201 -12.13 -3.91 -2.14
C CYS A 201 -12.23 -5.37 -1.70
N LYS A 202 -13.18 -5.73 -0.82
CA LYS A 202 -13.36 -7.13 -0.41
C LYS A 202 -13.61 -8.08 -1.59
N ASN A 203 -14.12 -7.57 -2.71
CA ASN A 203 -14.42 -8.37 -3.90
C ASN A 203 -13.19 -9.11 -4.47
N ILE A 204 -11.97 -8.62 -4.23
CA ILE A 204 -10.74 -9.29 -4.68
C ILE A 204 -10.19 -10.32 -3.67
N PHE A 205 -10.86 -10.55 -2.53
CA PHE A 205 -10.46 -11.58 -1.54
C PHE A 205 -10.24 -12.97 -2.15
N PRO A 206 -11.09 -13.52 -3.03
CA PRO A 206 -10.84 -14.84 -3.63
C PRO A 206 -9.50 -14.90 -4.37
N VAL A 207 -9.15 -13.84 -5.10
CA VAL A 207 -7.89 -13.74 -5.84
C VAL A 207 -6.71 -13.57 -4.88
N SER A 208 -6.83 -12.67 -3.90
CA SER A 208 -5.82 -12.45 -2.86
C SER A 208 -5.51 -13.72 -2.08
N LEU A 209 -6.53 -14.48 -1.68
CA LEU A 209 -6.38 -15.75 -0.96
C LEU A 209 -5.63 -16.79 -1.79
N ARG A 210 -5.91 -16.88 -3.10
CA ARG A 210 -5.14 -17.76 -4.00
C ARG A 210 -3.68 -17.32 -4.13
N ILE A 211 -3.40 -16.01 -4.20
CA ILE A 211 -2.02 -15.51 -4.22
C ILE A 211 -1.32 -15.88 -2.91
N LEU A 212 -1.99 -15.69 -1.77
CA LEU A 212 -1.45 -16.04 -0.45
C LEU A 212 -1.09 -17.53 -0.35
N GLU A 213 -1.91 -18.40 -0.94
CA GLU A 213 -1.72 -19.85 -0.88
C GLU A 213 -0.61 -20.37 -1.81
N PHE A 214 -0.54 -19.82 -3.03
CA PHE A 214 0.29 -20.38 -4.10
C PHE A 214 1.57 -19.60 -4.41
N SER A 215 1.67 -18.33 -3.98
CA SER A 215 2.88 -17.55 -4.24
C SER A 215 4.06 -18.07 -3.41
N SER A 216 5.24 -18.08 -4.02
CA SER A 216 6.53 -18.33 -3.36
C SER A 216 7.27 -17.04 -3.01
N ASN A 217 6.78 -15.88 -3.47
CA ASN A 217 7.44 -14.60 -3.25
C ASN A 217 6.98 -13.99 -1.92
N SER A 218 7.89 -13.92 -0.95
CA SER A 218 7.63 -13.41 0.40
C SER A 218 7.16 -11.95 0.42
N ALA A 219 7.66 -11.10 -0.50
CA ALA A 219 7.21 -9.70 -0.61
C ALA A 219 5.76 -9.61 -1.12
N VAL A 220 5.40 -10.42 -2.10
CA VAL A 220 4.02 -10.51 -2.62
C VAL A 220 3.07 -11.02 -1.52
N MET A 221 3.45 -12.10 -0.83
CA MET A 221 2.65 -12.61 0.29
C MET A 221 2.44 -11.56 1.39
N ASN A 222 3.47 -10.77 1.71
CA ASN A 222 3.38 -9.68 2.68
C ASN A 222 2.43 -8.57 2.23
N ALA A 223 2.48 -8.21 0.94
CA ALA A 223 1.57 -7.22 0.37
C ALA A 223 0.11 -7.69 0.42
N VAL A 224 -0.15 -8.94 0.03
CA VAL A 224 -1.48 -9.57 0.15
C VAL A 224 -1.97 -9.59 1.59
N ALA A 225 -1.13 -10.03 2.52
CA ALA A 225 -1.50 -10.11 3.93
C ALA A 225 -1.83 -8.74 4.52
N SER A 226 -1.08 -7.71 4.13
CA SER A 226 -1.35 -6.32 4.52
C SER A 226 -2.69 -5.85 3.95
N PHE A 227 -2.95 -6.11 2.67
CA PHE A 227 -4.23 -5.75 2.03
C PHE A 227 -5.42 -6.44 2.70
N LEU A 228 -5.35 -7.76 2.91
CA LEU A 228 -6.41 -8.52 3.60
C LEU A 228 -6.64 -7.97 5.00
N THR A 229 -5.57 -7.82 5.79
CA THR A 229 -5.64 -7.28 7.16
C THR A 229 -6.37 -5.94 7.17
N LEU A 230 -5.90 -4.96 6.39
CA LEU A 230 -6.44 -3.60 6.39
C LEU A 230 -7.86 -3.49 5.83
N THR A 231 -8.24 -4.38 4.90
CA THR A 231 -9.60 -4.41 4.33
C THR A 231 -10.61 -5.06 5.28
N ILE A 232 -10.17 -6.00 6.11
CA ILE A 232 -11.01 -6.73 7.06
C ILE A 232 -11.18 -5.96 8.39
N THR A 233 -10.14 -5.25 8.83
CA THR A 233 -10.12 -4.54 10.12
C THR A 233 -11.37 -3.68 10.34
N ASP A 234 -12.01 -3.90 11.48
CA ASP A 234 -13.16 -3.15 12.00
C ASP A 234 -14.34 -3.08 11.01
N ASN A 235 -14.56 -4.14 10.21
CA ASN A 235 -15.63 -4.19 9.22
C ASN A 235 -16.27 -5.59 9.14
N GLU A 236 -17.42 -5.75 9.81
CA GLU A 236 -18.17 -7.00 9.89
C GLU A 236 -18.53 -7.57 8.50
N LYS A 237 -18.93 -6.73 7.54
CA LYS A 237 -19.26 -7.18 6.18
C LYS A 237 -18.05 -7.76 5.44
N CYS A 238 -16.86 -7.24 5.71
CA CYS A 238 -15.63 -7.79 5.15
C CYS A 238 -15.21 -9.06 5.89
N GLN A 239 -15.38 -9.13 7.21
CA GLN A 239 -15.15 -10.34 8.01
C GLN A 239 -16.05 -11.51 7.55
N ASP A 240 -17.34 -11.26 7.36
CA ASP A 240 -18.31 -12.23 6.82
C ASP A 240 -17.91 -12.69 5.41
N TYR A 241 -17.60 -11.74 4.53
CA TYR A 241 -17.24 -12.08 3.14
C TYR A 241 -15.94 -12.87 3.07
N PHE A 242 -14.94 -12.52 3.88
CA PHE A 242 -13.70 -13.29 4.02
C PHE A 242 -13.97 -14.75 4.39
N SER A 243 -14.86 -14.97 5.36
CA SER A 243 -15.28 -16.30 5.79
C SER A 243 -15.97 -17.07 4.65
N SER A 244 -16.89 -16.41 3.93
CA SER A 244 -17.60 -17.00 2.79
C SER A 244 -16.69 -17.39 1.60
N CYS A 245 -15.50 -16.80 1.52
CA CYS A 245 -14.49 -17.07 0.50
C CYS A 245 -13.49 -18.17 0.91
N ASP A 246 -13.84 -19.02 1.87
CA ASP A 246 -12.94 -20.03 2.47
C ASP A 246 -11.66 -19.44 3.09
N GLY A 247 -11.69 -18.17 3.51
CA GLY A 247 -10.53 -17.44 4.01
C GLY A 247 -9.82 -18.17 5.14
N PHE A 248 -10.56 -18.67 6.14
CA PHE A 248 -9.97 -19.43 7.25
C PHE A 248 -9.41 -20.79 6.83
N LEU A 249 -10.00 -21.45 5.84
CA LEU A 249 -9.50 -22.73 5.33
C LEU A 249 -8.17 -22.52 4.59
N VAL A 250 -8.06 -21.47 3.78
CA VAL A 250 -6.81 -21.04 3.14
C VAL A 250 -5.76 -20.70 4.19
N LEU A 251 -6.12 -19.88 5.20
CA LEU A 251 -5.22 -19.55 6.30
C LEU A 251 -4.74 -20.81 7.02
N LYS A 252 -5.63 -21.77 7.34
CA LYS A 252 -5.25 -23.04 7.98
C LYS A 252 -4.23 -23.82 7.15
N ARG A 253 -4.45 -23.97 5.83
CA ARG A 253 -3.52 -24.68 4.94
C ARG A 253 -2.16 -24.00 4.88
N CYS A 254 -2.15 -22.67 4.71
CA CYS A 254 -0.92 -21.89 4.73
C CYS A 254 -0.21 -22.01 6.08
N PHE A 255 -0.96 -21.91 7.18
CA PHE A 255 -0.40 -21.94 8.52
C PHE A 255 0.25 -23.28 8.80
N GLN A 256 -0.45 -24.38 8.47
CA GLN A 256 0.08 -25.72 8.64
C GLN A 256 1.36 -25.92 7.80
N LYS A 257 1.35 -25.50 6.53
CA LYS A 257 2.53 -25.57 5.65
C LYS A 257 3.76 -24.89 6.29
N TYR A 258 3.65 -23.63 6.69
CA TYR A 258 4.79 -22.90 7.26
C TYR A 258 5.16 -23.35 8.67
N PHE A 259 4.18 -23.83 9.45
CA PHE A 259 4.46 -24.44 10.75
C PHE A 259 5.22 -25.76 10.61
N ASP A 260 4.89 -26.59 9.62
CA ASP A 260 5.63 -27.83 9.35
C ASP A 260 7.04 -27.53 8.81
N THR A 261 7.20 -26.54 7.93
CA THR A 261 8.52 -26.04 7.51
C THR A 261 9.35 -25.58 8.70
N LEU A 262 8.77 -24.80 9.60
CA LEU A 262 9.41 -24.37 10.85
C LEU A 262 9.88 -25.58 11.67
N LEU A 263 9.03 -26.59 11.88
CA LEU A 263 9.41 -27.78 12.64
C LEU A 263 10.53 -28.58 11.98
N MET A 264 10.60 -28.58 10.64
CA MET A 264 11.72 -29.17 9.90
C MET A 264 13.01 -28.37 10.08
N ASP A 265 12.97 -27.05 9.90
CA ASP A 265 14.11 -26.15 10.09
C ASP A 265 14.68 -26.28 11.52
N MET A 266 13.81 -26.37 12.53
CA MET A 266 14.21 -26.57 13.92
C MET A 266 15.01 -27.87 14.13
N LYS A 267 14.65 -28.95 13.43
CA LYS A 267 15.31 -30.26 13.54
C LYS A 267 16.63 -30.32 12.77
N ILE A 268 16.69 -29.65 11.62
CA ILE A 268 17.79 -29.81 10.64
C ILE A 268 18.82 -28.67 10.75
N CYS A 269 18.37 -27.45 11.06
CA CYS A 269 19.18 -26.23 11.01
C CYS A 269 19.54 -25.68 12.41
N ASN A 270 19.70 -26.56 13.41
CA ASN A 270 20.06 -26.20 14.80
C ASN A 270 19.17 -25.08 15.40
N GLY A 271 17.88 -25.08 15.09
CA GLY A 271 16.93 -24.10 15.62
C GLY A 271 16.85 -22.76 14.90
N ILE A 272 17.55 -22.58 13.77
CA ILE A 272 17.47 -21.35 12.97
C ILE A 272 16.25 -21.42 12.05
N THR A 273 15.28 -20.54 12.27
CA THR A 273 14.10 -20.40 11.41
C THR A 273 14.40 -19.48 10.23
N GLY A 274 14.02 -19.88 9.02
CA GLY A 274 14.10 -19.01 7.85
C GLY A 274 13.26 -17.74 8.01
N LYS A 275 13.82 -16.58 7.64
CA LYS A 275 13.14 -15.27 7.70
C LYS A 275 11.78 -15.28 6.98
N GLU A 276 11.71 -15.98 5.85
CA GLU A 276 10.48 -16.08 5.04
C GLU A 276 9.39 -16.89 5.76
N THR A 277 9.75 -18.01 6.38
CA THR A 277 8.85 -18.83 7.19
C THR A 277 8.29 -18.03 8.36
N TYR A 278 9.16 -17.31 9.08
CA TYR A 278 8.74 -16.41 10.16
C TYR A 278 7.76 -15.35 9.65
N GLN A 279 8.08 -14.68 8.54
CA GLN A 279 7.25 -13.61 7.99
C GLN A 279 5.89 -14.14 7.52
N ALA A 280 5.85 -15.32 6.90
CA ALA A 280 4.60 -15.96 6.49
C ALA A 280 3.71 -16.30 7.71
N ILE A 281 4.28 -16.85 8.77
CA ILE A 281 3.56 -17.11 10.03
C ILE A 281 3.01 -15.80 10.62
N ASN A 282 3.85 -14.76 10.72
CA ASN A 282 3.44 -13.46 11.23
C ASN A 282 2.30 -12.84 10.40
N ASN A 283 2.34 -12.98 9.08
CA ASN A 283 1.31 -12.51 8.17
C ASN A 283 -0.02 -13.23 8.41
N ILE A 284 0.00 -14.56 8.51
CA ILE A 284 -1.20 -15.37 8.76
C ILE A 284 -1.85 -14.99 10.09
N VAL A 285 -1.07 -14.90 11.17
CA VAL A 285 -1.57 -14.44 12.49
C VAL A 285 -2.13 -13.03 12.39
N GLY A 286 -1.52 -12.16 11.57
CA GLY A 286 -1.99 -10.81 11.31
C GLY A 286 -3.34 -10.71 10.63
N ILE A 287 -3.71 -11.67 9.81
CA ILE A 287 -5.02 -11.71 9.15
C ILE A 287 -6.08 -12.29 10.10
N ILE A 288 -5.73 -13.31 10.90
CA ILE A 288 -6.66 -13.95 11.84
C ILE A 288 -7.22 -12.93 12.84
N SER A 289 -6.37 -12.06 13.38
CA SER A 289 -6.76 -11.07 14.39
C SER A 289 -7.94 -10.19 13.97
N PRO A 290 -7.86 -9.38 12.89
CA PRO A 290 -8.99 -8.58 12.43
C PRO A 290 -10.13 -9.42 11.87
N ALA A 291 -9.89 -10.64 11.36
CA ALA A 291 -10.96 -11.49 10.84
C ALA A 291 -11.88 -12.07 11.93
N CYS A 292 -11.38 -12.16 13.17
CA CYS A 292 -12.12 -12.68 14.32
C CYS A 292 -12.50 -11.62 15.36
N LEU A 293 -11.95 -10.40 15.27
CA LEU A 293 -12.22 -9.32 16.22
C LEU A 293 -13.72 -9.04 16.28
N ASP A 294 -14.30 -9.19 17.47
CA ASP A 294 -15.73 -9.02 17.75
C ASP A 294 -16.67 -9.82 16.83
N HIS A 295 -16.18 -10.92 16.23
CA HIS A 295 -16.94 -11.71 15.25
C HIS A 295 -17.01 -13.21 15.62
N GLU A 296 -18.02 -13.58 16.39
CA GLU A 296 -18.15 -14.87 17.07
C GLU A 296 -18.11 -16.09 16.12
N LYS A 297 -18.84 -16.02 15.00
CA LYS A 297 -18.90 -17.12 14.01
C LYS A 297 -17.52 -17.41 13.40
N ASN A 298 -16.73 -16.37 13.19
CA ASN A 298 -15.39 -16.47 12.60
C ASN A 298 -14.40 -17.02 13.63
N ALA A 299 -14.50 -16.58 14.88
CA ALA A 299 -13.75 -17.15 15.99
C ALA A 299 -14.05 -18.65 16.20
N ALA A 300 -15.33 -19.06 16.13
CA ALA A 300 -15.73 -20.46 16.20
C ALA A 300 -15.15 -21.28 15.03
N THR A 301 -15.23 -20.75 13.80
CA THR A 301 -14.65 -21.38 12.60
C THR A 301 -13.13 -21.56 12.74
N CYS A 302 -12.42 -20.58 13.30
CA CYS A 302 -11.00 -20.70 13.63
C CYS A 302 -10.72 -21.86 14.62
N GLY A 303 -11.59 -22.03 15.61
CA GLY A 303 -11.55 -23.12 16.57
C GLY A 303 -11.74 -24.48 15.90
N ASP A 304 -12.82 -24.63 15.13
CA ASP A 304 -13.20 -25.88 14.46
C ASP A 304 -12.15 -26.35 13.45
N LEU A 305 -11.51 -25.42 12.74
CA LEU A 305 -10.41 -25.72 11.81
C LEU A 305 -9.08 -26.04 12.53
N GLY A 306 -9.03 -25.94 13.86
CA GLY A 306 -7.82 -26.18 14.65
C GLY A 306 -6.72 -25.17 14.37
N ILE A 307 -7.06 -23.92 14.03
CA ILE A 307 -6.11 -22.81 13.86
C ILE A 307 -5.56 -22.39 15.22
N LEU A 308 -6.44 -22.28 16.23
CA LEU A 308 -6.07 -21.92 17.60
C LEU A 308 -5.04 -22.89 18.19
N SER A 309 -5.16 -24.18 17.88
CA SER A 309 -4.18 -25.19 18.31
C SER A 309 -2.78 -24.96 17.72
N ILE A 310 -2.67 -24.48 16.48
CA ILE A 310 -1.37 -24.10 15.90
C ILE A 310 -0.82 -22.88 16.63
N MET A 311 -1.64 -21.86 16.88
CA MET A 311 -1.22 -20.64 17.58
C MET A 311 -0.73 -20.91 19.01
N ILE A 312 -1.41 -21.79 19.74
CA ILE A 312 -0.95 -22.22 21.08
C ILE A 312 0.40 -22.93 20.97
N LYS A 313 0.58 -23.84 20.00
CA LYS A 313 1.87 -24.51 19.78
C LYS A 313 2.98 -23.50 19.47
N LEU A 314 2.72 -22.47 18.65
CA LEU A 314 3.69 -21.40 18.40
C LEU A 314 4.10 -20.67 19.66
N LEU A 315 3.16 -20.33 20.55
CA LEU A 315 3.46 -19.61 21.80
C LEU A 315 4.40 -20.41 22.71
N LEU A 316 4.27 -21.73 22.71
CA LEU A 316 5.10 -22.65 23.49
C LEU A 316 6.52 -22.80 22.90
N MET A 317 6.78 -22.30 21.70
CA MET A 317 8.12 -22.34 21.11
C MET A 317 8.99 -21.19 21.66
N GLU A 318 10.22 -21.50 22.04
CA GLU A 318 11.18 -20.50 22.56
C GLU A 318 11.79 -19.64 21.45
N THR A 319 11.70 -20.06 20.19
CA THR A 319 12.41 -19.47 19.06
C THR A 319 11.84 -18.17 18.51
N PHE A 320 10.61 -17.81 18.89
CA PHE A 320 9.98 -16.60 18.40
C PHE A 320 10.18 -15.40 19.33
N ASP A 321 10.38 -14.24 18.71
CA ASP A 321 10.53 -12.97 19.42
C ASP A 321 9.24 -12.55 20.15
N CYS A 322 9.40 -11.52 20.98
CA CYS A 322 8.30 -10.95 21.76
C CYS A 322 7.19 -10.38 20.86
N GLN A 323 7.52 -9.90 19.66
CA GLN A 323 6.55 -9.26 18.77
C GLN A 323 5.55 -10.28 18.20
N LEU A 324 6.01 -11.38 17.64
CA LEU A 324 5.12 -12.44 17.15
C LEU A 324 4.35 -13.11 18.29
N LYS A 325 4.98 -13.33 19.45
CA LYS A 325 4.29 -13.86 20.63
C LYS A 325 3.16 -12.93 21.08
N THR A 326 3.42 -11.62 21.19
CA THR A 326 2.41 -10.63 21.55
C THR A 326 1.26 -10.63 20.54
N LYS A 327 1.58 -10.62 19.25
CA LYS A 327 0.57 -10.67 18.17
C LYS A 327 -0.28 -11.94 18.24
N THR A 328 0.34 -13.08 18.53
CA THR A 328 -0.34 -14.37 18.67
C THR A 328 -1.25 -14.39 19.89
N VAL A 329 -0.80 -13.85 21.03
CA VAL A 329 -1.63 -13.70 22.24
C VAL A 329 -2.84 -12.81 21.98
N LEU A 330 -2.65 -11.65 21.33
CA LEU A 330 -3.75 -10.75 20.97
C LEU A 330 -4.78 -11.43 20.06
N SER A 331 -4.29 -12.12 19.03
CA SER A 331 -5.14 -12.85 18.08
C SER A 331 -5.94 -13.97 18.76
N LEU A 332 -5.32 -14.72 19.69
CA LEU A 332 -6.03 -15.70 20.53
C LEU A 332 -7.06 -15.01 21.42
N GLY A 333 -6.71 -13.86 22.01
CA GLY A 333 -7.61 -13.04 22.83
C GLY A 333 -8.87 -12.66 22.07
N HIS A 334 -8.75 -12.17 20.82
CA HIS A 334 -9.90 -11.84 19.97
C HIS A 334 -10.79 -13.07 19.70
N CYS A 335 -10.18 -14.22 19.41
CA CYS A 335 -10.93 -15.45 19.17
C CYS A 335 -11.66 -15.95 20.44
N ILE A 336 -11.02 -15.89 21.61
CA ILE A 336 -11.60 -16.38 22.88
C ILE A 336 -12.69 -15.41 23.38
N ALA A 337 -12.43 -14.09 23.33
CA ALA A 337 -13.38 -13.08 23.80
C ALA A 337 -14.69 -13.12 22.99
N ALA A 338 -14.59 -13.23 21.66
CA ALA A 338 -15.75 -13.39 20.80
C ALA A 338 -16.55 -14.67 21.14
N PHE A 339 -15.89 -15.76 21.55
CA PHE A 339 -16.58 -16.99 21.95
C PHE A 339 -17.27 -16.89 23.32
N CYS A 340 -16.69 -16.15 24.27
CA CYS A 340 -17.30 -15.96 25.60
C CYS A 340 -18.59 -15.12 25.55
N MET A 341 -18.72 -14.19 24.60
CA MET A 341 -19.94 -13.41 24.39
C MET A 341 -21.11 -14.29 23.94
N TYR A 342 -20.87 -15.27 23.07
CA TYR A 342 -21.88 -16.24 22.60
C TYR A 342 -22.50 -17.08 23.72
N LEU A 343 -21.70 -17.52 24.71
CA LEU A 343 -22.18 -18.29 25.86
C LEU A 343 -23.01 -17.46 26.85
N SER A 344 -22.94 -16.14 26.78
CA SER A 344 -23.76 -15.24 27.62
C SER A 344 -25.10 -14.85 26.99
N CYS A 345 -25.29 -15.16 25.69
CA CYS A 345 -26.49 -14.86 24.91
C CYS A 345 -27.38 -16.10 24.67
N ILE A 346 -26.99 -17.28 25.15
CA ILE A 346 -27.78 -18.53 25.23
C ILE A 346 -28.17 -18.73 26.69
#